data_AF-A0A934ERP0-F1
#
_entry.id   AF-A0A934ERP0-F1
#
_cell.length_a   1.000
_cell.length_b   1.000
_cell.length_c   1.000
_cell.angle_alpha   90.00
_cell.angle_beta   90.00
_cell.angle_gamma   90.00
#
_symmetry.space_group_name_H-M   'P 1'
#
loop_
_entity.id
_entity.type
_entity.pdbx_description
1 polymer ?
#
loop_
_entity_poly.entity_id
_entity_poly.type
_entity_poly.pdbx_seq_one_letter_code
_entity_poly.pdbx_strand_id
1 'polypeptide(L)'
;MVKAPEKFLDKYLSRGKGVASKTGKKSSRVQMRKISDEELARLKQNLQTVWGIYCTPEIKEILSKKQDVKLLTIDGSNVCVNIGFTDKGILMEYELDMGDQKELAGARIYKQDRIIINRYFTPESGVEALLKTTNDALHVMVDILIDRELSESEIWNAIEKGEQIHLSTI
;
A
#
# COMPACT_ATOMS: atom_id res chain seq x y z
N MET A 1 36.40 12.04 14.59
CA MET A 1 35.92 10.70 14.17
C MET A 1 35.66 9.88 15.41
N VAL A 2 34.40 9.64 15.76
CA VAL A 2 34.02 8.92 16.99
C VAL A 2 33.65 7.50 16.60
N LYS A 3 34.43 6.52 17.05
CA LYS A 3 34.13 5.09 16.90
C LYS A 3 33.04 4.70 17.90
N ALA A 4 31.99 4.04 17.42
CA ALA A 4 31.00 3.42 18.29
C ALA A 4 31.67 2.28 19.10
N PRO A 5 31.35 2.11 20.40
CA PRO A 5 31.94 1.05 21.22
C PRO A 5 31.58 -0.34 20.68
N GLU A 6 32.54 -1.27 20.69
CA GLU A 6 32.45 -2.64 20.13
C GLU A 6 31.25 -3.46 20.64
N LYS A 7 30.60 -3.04 21.73
CA LYS A 7 29.47 -3.76 22.35
C LYS A 7 28.10 -3.13 22.11
N PHE A 8 28.00 -2.03 21.36
CA PHE A 8 26.70 -1.40 21.07
C PHE A 8 25.84 -2.26 20.13
N LEU A 9 26.44 -2.83 19.08
CA LEU A 9 25.73 -3.64 18.08
C LEU A 9 25.16 -4.94 18.70
N ASP A 10 25.95 -5.62 19.54
CA ASP A 10 25.52 -6.86 20.21
C ASP A 10 24.46 -6.60 21.29
N LYS A 11 24.51 -5.45 21.97
CA LYS A 11 23.48 -5.06 22.95
C LYS A 11 22.17 -4.64 22.28
N TYR A 12 22.24 -4.14 21.04
CA TYR A 12 21.07 -3.80 20.23
C TYR A 12 20.38 -5.06 19.68
N LEU A 13 21.17 -6.04 19.20
CA LEU A 13 20.66 -7.31 18.67
C LEU A 13 20.17 -8.28 19.75
N SER A 14 20.68 -8.19 20.99
CA SER A 14 20.29 -9.07 22.10
C SER A 14 18.99 -8.68 22.81
N ARG A 15 18.43 -7.48 22.55
CA ARG A 15 17.10 -7.10 23.08
C ARG A 15 15.94 -7.89 22.47
N GLY A 16 16.19 -8.71 21.44
CA GLY A 16 15.22 -9.59 20.79
C GLY A 16 15.07 -10.98 21.41
N LYS A 17 15.57 -11.25 22.63
CA LYS A 17 15.42 -12.55 23.28
C LYS A 17 14.89 -12.46 24.71
N GLY A 18 13.57 -12.66 24.81
CA GLY A 18 12.99 -13.46 25.89
C GLY A 18 12.19 -12.70 26.95
N VAL A 19 10.89 -12.54 26.71
CA VAL A 19 9.88 -12.91 27.71
C VAL A 19 8.72 -13.59 26.97
N ALA A 20 8.50 -14.86 27.28
CA ALA A 20 7.38 -15.63 26.76
C ALA A 20 6.09 -15.23 27.50
N SER A 21 5.07 -14.83 26.75
CA SER A 21 3.69 -14.88 27.20
C SER A 21 2.75 -14.94 26.00
N LYS A 22 2.08 -16.10 25.85
CA LYS A 22 0.93 -16.41 25.00
C LYS A 22 1.15 -16.26 23.49
N THR A 23 1.34 -17.43 22.85
CA THR A 23 1.17 -17.76 21.42
C THR A 23 0.63 -16.63 20.53
N GLY A 24 1.52 -15.71 20.15
CA GLY A 24 1.36 -14.80 19.02
C GLY A 24 2.35 -15.22 17.94
N LYS A 25 1.82 -15.72 16.82
CA LYS A 25 2.60 -16.19 15.66
C LYS A 25 3.57 -15.08 15.24
N LYS A 26 4.87 -15.37 15.30
CA LYS A 26 5.94 -14.48 14.82
C LYS A 26 5.59 -13.99 13.41
N SER A 27 5.74 -12.68 13.19
CA SER A 27 5.90 -12.13 11.84
C SER A 27 7.12 -12.80 11.22
N SER A 28 6.85 -13.89 10.50
CA SER A 28 7.74 -14.43 9.50
C SER A 28 8.08 -13.28 8.56
N ARG A 29 9.33 -13.19 8.07
CA ARG A 29 9.60 -12.62 6.74
C ARG A 29 8.36 -12.88 5.91
N VAL A 30 7.65 -11.84 5.45
CA VAL A 30 6.44 -12.02 4.64
C VAL A 30 6.87 -12.97 3.56
N GLN A 31 6.47 -14.23 3.72
CA GLN A 31 6.74 -15.26 2.75
C GLN A 31 5.87 -14.74 1.63
N MET A 32 6.47 -14.17 0.58
CA MET A 32 5.72 -13.81 -0.61
C MET A 32 4.96 -15.07 -0.94
N ARG A 33 3.65 -15.05 -0.65
CA ARG A 33 2.75 -16.15 -0.94
C ARG A 33 3.01 -16.46 -2.40
N LYS A 34 3.12 -17.73 -2.76
CA LYS A 34 3.18 -18.06 -4.18
C LYS A 34 1.88 -17.54 -4.79
N ILE A 35 2.00 -16.45 -5.54
CA ILE A 35 0.90 -15.84 -6.27
C ILE A 35 0.57 -16.81 -7.40
N SER A 36 -0.67 -17.29 -7.45
CA SER A 36 -1.12 -18.13 -8.55
C SER A 36 -1.21 -17.33 -9.85
N ASP A 37 -1.25 -18.00 -10.99
CA ASP A 37 -1.38 -17.30 -12.27
C ASP A 37 -2.72 -16.54 -12.36
N GLU A 38 -3.78 -17.06 -11.73
CA GLU A 38 -5.08 -16.38 -11.63
C GLU A 38 -5.04 -15.14 -10.73
N GLU A 39 -4.31 -15.21 -9.62
CA GLU A 39 -4.08 -14.07 -8.73
C GLU A 39 -3.27 -12.96 -9.44
N LEU A 40 -2.24 -13.34 -10.18
CA LEU A 40 -1.45 -12.41 -10.99
C LEU A 40 -2.28 -11.80 -12.13
N ALA A 41 -3.13 -12.60 -12.79
CA ALA A 41 -4.02 -12.11 -13.83
C ALA A 41 -5.01 -11.08 -13.30
N ARG A 42 -5.62 -11.32 -12.12
CA ARG A 42 -6.50 -10.35 -11.45
C ARG A 42 -5.77 -9.06 -11.10
N LEU A 43 -4.58 -9.15 -10.51
CA LEU A 43 -3.79 -7.96 -10.20
C LEU A 43 -3.50 -7.13 -11.46
N LYS A 44 -3.05 -7.78 -12.54
CA LYS A 44 -2.79 -7.12 -13.83
C LYS A 44 -4.04 -6.44 -14.36
N GLN A 45 -5.17 -7.13 -14.34
CA GLN A 45 -6.44 -6.60 -14.82
C GLN A 45 -6.86 -5.35 -14.02
N ASN A 46 -6.84 -5.43 -12.69
CA ASN A 46 -7.19 -4.31 -11.82
C ASN A 46 -6.31 -3.08 -12.05
N LEU A 47 -4.99 -3.27 -12.15
CA LEU A 47 -4.06 -2.18 -12.45
C LEU A 47 -4.35 -1.58 -13.84
N GLN A 48 -4.59 -2.43 -14.84
CA GLN A 48 -4.94 -1.97 -16.19
C GLN A 48 -6.24 -1.18 -16.22
N THR A 49 -7.28 -1.62 -15.49
CA THR A 49 -8.56 -0.91 -15.39
C THR A 49 -8.37 0.46 -14.76
N VAL A 50 -7.69 0.56 -13.62
CA VAL A 50 -7.43 1.85 -12.94
C VAL A 50 -6.62 2.79 -13.84
N TRP A 51 -5.58 2.27 -14.52
CA TRP A 51 -4.77 3.05 -15.44
C TRP A 51 -5.56 3.52 -16.68
N GLY A 52 -6.37 2.63 -17.25
CA GLY A 52 -7.24 2.92 -18.39
C GLY A 52 -8.19 4.08 -18.08
N ILE A 53 -8.85 4.03 -16.92
CA ILE A 53 -9.75 5.09 -16.45
C ILE A 53 -8.99 6.42 -16.27
N TYR A 54 -7.81 6.40 -15.63
CA TYR A 54 -6.98 7.59 -15.48
C TYR A 54 -6.61 8.27 -16.82
N CYS A 55 -6.52 7.50 -17.90
CA CYS A 55 -6.14 7.98 -19.23
C CYS A 55 -7.32 8.53 -20.05
N THR A 56 -8.56 8.37 -19.57
CA THR A 56 -9.75 8.84 -20.30
C THR A 56 -9.84 10.37 -20.35
N PRO A 57 -10.38 10.93 -21.45
CA PRO A 57 -10.55 12.38 -21.58
C PRO A 57 -11.48 12.96 -20.52
N GLU A 58 -12.49 12.21 -20.07
CA GLU A 58 -13.42 12.60 -19.01
C GLU A 58 -12.68 12.84 -17.69
N ILE A 59 -11.77 11.93 -17.31
CA ILE A 59 -10.95 12.11 -16.10
C ILE A 59 -9.98 13.26 -16.28
N LYS A 60 -9.38 13.46 -17.47
CA LYS A 60 -8.52 14.63 -17.71
C LYS A 60 -9.29 15.94 -17.58
N GLU A 61 -10.53 16.00 -18.07
CA GLU A 61 -11.37 17.18 -17.92
C GLU A 61 -11.73 17.43 -16.45
N ILE A 62 -12.10 16.38 -15.70
CA ILE A 62 -12.37 16.48 -14.27
C ILE A 62 -11.12 17.01 -13.55
N LEU A 63 -9.94 16.45 -13.83
CA LEU A 63 -8.68 16.83 -13.19
C LEU A 63 -8.24 18.27 -13.54
N SER A 64 -8.67 18.80 -14.68
CA SER A 64 -8.43 20.21 -15.04
C SER A 64 -9.26 21.18 -14.18
N LYS A 65 -10.39 20.73 -13.66
CA LYS A 65 -11.33 21.52 -12.84
C LYS A 65 -11.18 21.25 -11.34
N LYS A 66 -10.86 20.01 -10.97
CA LYS A 66 -10.62 19.53 -9.60
C LYS A 66 -9.22 18.96 -9.54
N GLN A 67 -8.41 19.40 -8.58
CA GLN A 67 -7.00 18.98 -8.51
C GLN A 67 -6.82 17.48 -8.23
N ASP A 68 -7.80 16.85 -7.59
CA ASP A 68 -7.78 15.44 -7.23
C ASP A 68 -9.14 14.75 -7.39
N VAL A 69 -9.09 13.45 -7.69
CA VAL A 69 -10.23 12.53 -7.66
C VAL A 69 -9.85 11.36 -6.76
N LYS A 70 -10.54 11.21 -5.62
CA LYS A 70 -10.32 10.06 -4.73
C LYS A 70 -11.01 8.82 -5.31
N LEU A 71 -10.34 7.68 -5.19
CA LEU A 71 -10.78 6.45 -5.85
C LEU A 71 -10.97 5.30 -4.85
N LEU A 72 -9.88 4.90 -4.18
CA LEU A 72 -9.87 3.74 -3.30
C LEU A 72 -9.40 4.14 -1.90
N THR A 73 -10.02 3.55 -0.89
CA THR A 73 -9.46 3.44 0.46
C THR A 73 -9.24 1.97 0.75
N ILE A 74 -8.04 1.62 1.21
CA ILE A 74 -7.58 0.25 1.45
C ILE A 74 -7.12 0.18 2.91
N ASP A 75 -7.87 -0.55 3.72
CA ASP A 75 -7.59 -0.73 5.14
C ASP A 75 -7.00 -2.12 5.39
N GLY A 76 -5.70 -2.14 5.67
CA GLY A 76 -4.99 -3.28 6.23
C GLY A 76 -4.92 -3.23 7.75
N SER A 77 -4.39 -4.28 8.38
CA SER A 77 -4.33 -4.39 9.85
C SER A 77 -3.53 -3.28 10.54
N ASN A 78 -2.54 -2.69 9.85
CA ASN A 78 -1.67 -1.63 10.36
C ASN A 78 -1.35 -0.56 9.31
N VAL A 79 -2.05 -0.57 8.18
CA VAL A 79 -1.85 0.37 7.07
C VAL A 79 -3.20 0.84 6.58
N CYS A 80 -3.35 2.14 6.39
CA CYS A 80 -4.41 2.71 5.56
C CYS A 80 -3.76 3.27 4.28
N VAL A 81 -4.26 2.87 3.11
CA VAL A 81 -3.81 3.40 1.81
C VAL A 81 -4.98 4.06 1.10
N ASN A 82 -4.80 5.30 0.66
CA ASN A 82 -5.73 6.01 -0.21
C ASN A 82 -5.11 6.14 -1.60
N ILE A 83 -5.88 5.79 -2.62
CA ILE A 83 -5.50 5.91 -4.02
C ILE A 83 -6.42 6.90 -4.70
N GLY A 84 -5.85 7.78 -5.51
CA GLY A 84 -6.61 8.75 -6.29
C GLY A 84 -5.88 9.18 -7.55
N PHE A 85 -6.55 9.98 -8.36
CA PHE A 85 -5.99 10.61 -9.55
C PHE A 85 -5.66 12.07 -9.29
N THR A 86 -4.56 12.51 -9.87
CA THR A 86 -4.08 13.90 -9.88
C THR A 86 -3.63 14.26 -11.30
N ASP A 87 -3.42 15.54 -11.57
CA ASP A 87 -2.80 16.02 -12.82
C ASP A 87 -1.45 15.36 -13.13
N LYS A 88 -0.73 14.90 -12.10
CA LYS A 88 0.59 14.26 -12.20
C LYS A 88 0.54 12.73 -12.34
N GLY A 89 -0.60 12.10 -12.08
CA GLY A 89 -0.68 10.65 -12.05
C GLY A 89 -1.63 10.07 -11.01
N ILE A 90 -1.49 8.76 -10.85
CA ILE A 90 -2.10 8.00 -9.77
C ILE A 90 -1.28 8.25 -8.50
N LEU A 91 -1.93 8.90 -7.54
CA LEU A 91 -1.38 9.21 -6.23
C LEU A 91 -1.75 8.10 -5.25
N MET A 92 -0.77 7.71 -4.45
CA MET A 92 -0.98 6.88 -3.27
C MET A 92 -0.58 7.68 -2.03
N GLU A 93 -1.49 7.78 -1.09
CA GLU A 93 -1.24 8.30 0.24
C GLU A 93 -1.36 7.14 1.20
N TYR A 94 -0.45 7.02 2.16
CA TYR A 94 -0.59 5.96 3.15
C TYR A 94 -0.18 6.41 4.54
N GLU A 95 -0.78 5.75 5.50
CA GLU A 95 -0.44 5.82 6.92
C GLU A 95 -0.11 4.40 7.39
N LEU A 96 1.11 4.21 7.87
CA LEU A 96 1.59 2.94 8.44
C LEU A 96 1.79 3.12 9.94
N ASP A 97 1.08 2.31 10.72
CA ASP A 97 1.26 2.24 12.16
C ASP A 97 2.54 1.46 12.50
N MET A 98 3.47 2.16 13.14
CA MET A 98 4.78 1.65 13.57
C MET A 98 4.76 1.14 15.01
N GLY A 99 3.61 1.20 15.69
CA GLY A 99 3.43 0.79 17.09
C GLY A 99 3.90 1.82 18.11
N ASP A 100 3.98 1.39 19.37
CA ASP A 100 4.27 2.27 20.50
C ASP A 100 5.78 2.43 20.73
N GLN A 101 6.24 3.67 20.94
CA GLN A 101 7.59 3.92 21.47
C GLN A 101 7.56 4.08 22.98
N LYS A 102 8.30 3.19 23.68
CA LYS A 102 8.50 3.27 25.13
C LYS A 102 9.09 4.61 25.60
N GLU A 103 9.81 5.32 24.74
CA GLU A 103 10.43 6.62 25.06
C GLU A 103 9.47 7.81 24.91
N LEU A 104 8.28 7.62 24.31
CA LEU A 104 7.25 8.65 24.11
C LEU A 104 6.01 8.40 24.97
N ALA A 105 6.19 7.90 26.20
CA ALA A 105 5.09 7.61 27.14
C ALA A 105 3.98 6.70 26.58
N GLY A 106 4.31 5.82 25.61
CA GLY A 106 3.33 4.94 24.97
C GLY A 106 2.55 5.60 23.83
N ALA A 107 3.00 6.72 23.28
CA ALA A 107 2.44 7.29 22.07
C ALA A 107 2.66 6.34 20.88
N ARG A 108 1.60 6.18 20.08
CA ARG A 108 1.61 5.40 18.84
C ARG A 108 2.23 6.22 17.72
N ILE A 109 3.15 5.63 16.97
CA ILE A 109 3.86 6.31 15.89
C ILE A 109 3.29 5.88 14.56
N TYR A 110 3.03 6.87 13.72
CA TYR A 110 2.57 6.65 12.36
C TYR A 110 3.60 7.20 11.37
N LYS A 111 3.88 6.41 10.33
CA LYS A 111 4.65 6.84 9.16
C LYS A 111 3.66 7.18 8.05
N GLN A 112 3.59 8.44 7.68
CA GLN A 112 2.75 8.92 6.59
C GLN A 112 3.61 9.32 5.38
N ASP A 113 3.16 9.03 4.17
CA ASP A 113 3.82 9.49 2.95
C ASP A 113 2.83 9.60 1.78
N ARG A 114 3.22 10.34 0.73
CA ARG A 114 2.45 10.57 -0.49
C ARG A 114 3.35 10.35 -1.70
N ILE A 115 3.03 9.37 -2.54
CA ILE A 115 3.87 8.96 -3.67
C ILE A 115 3.07 8.80 -4.97
N ILE A 116 3.64 9.25 -6.09
CA ILE A 116 3.08 8.97 -7.42
C ILE A 116 3.50 7.57 -7.84
N ILE A 117 2.52 6.71 -8.12
CA ILE A 117 2.71 5.28 -8.34
C ILE A 117 2.56 4.83 -9.79
N ASN A 118 2.50 5.76 -10.75
CA ASN A 118 2.37 5.48 -12.19
C ASN A 118 3.28 4.34 -12.69
N ARG A 119 4.51 4.26 -12.19
CA ARG A 119 5.51 3.24 -12.57
C ARG A 119 5.05 1.80 -12.34
N TYR A 120 4.09 1.58 -11.43
CA TYR A 120 3.58 0.25 -11.11
C TYR A 120 2.40 -0.17 -11.99
N PHE A 121 1.83 0.78 -12.74
CA PHE A 121 0.75 0.55 -13.69
C PHE A 121 1.27 0.28 -15.11
N THR A 122 2.58 0.26 -15.33
CA THR A 122 3.16 -0.13 -16.61
C THR A 122 3.01 -1.64 -16.82
N PRO A 123 2.61 -2.09 -18.03
CA PRO A 123 2.52 -3.51 -18.32
C PRO A 123 3.84 -4.25 -18.04
N GLU A 124 3.71 -5.45 -17.47
CA GLU A 124 4.78 -6.40 -17.15
C GLU A 124 5.81 -5.89 -16.12
N SER A 125 6.63 -4.91 -16.50
CA SER A 125 7.71 -4.34 -15.69
C SER A 125 7.23 -3.68 -14.39
N GLY A 126 6.09 -2.97 -14.45
CA GLY A 126 5.52 -2.28 -13.29
C GLY A 126 4.96 -3.25 -12.27
N VAL A 127 4.28 -4.30 -12.75
CA VAL A 127 3.71 -5.35 -11.91
C VAL A 127 4.82 -6.14 -11.22
N GLU A 128 5.88 -6.52 -11.94
CA GLU A 128 7.01 -7.21 -11.34
C GLU A 128 7.71 -6.34 -10.28
N ALA A 129 7.91 -5.05 -10.56
CA ALA A 129 8.48 -4.11 -9.60
C ALA A 129 7.59 -3.90 -8.37
N LEU A 130 6.26 -3.92 -8.56
CA LEU A 130 5.29 -3.83 -7.49
C LEU A 130 5.35 -5.07 -6.59
N LEU A 131 5.39 -6.27 -7.18
CA LEU A 131 5.51 -7.52 -6.44
C LEU A 131 6.84 -7.64 -5.69
N LYS A 132 7.93 -7.07 -6.22
CA LYS A 132 9.27 -7.07 -5.60
C LYS A 132 9.55 -5.88 -4.68
N THR A 133 8.56 -5.03 -4.44
CA THR A 133 8.72 -3.87 -3.56
C THR A 133 9.11 -4.29 -2.14
N THR A 134 9.64 -3.35 -1.35
CA THR A 134 9.86 -3.52 0.09
C THR A 134 9.00 -2.54 0.91
N ASN A 135 8.10 -1.82 0.25
CA ASN A 135 7.18 -0.90 0.90
C ASN A 135 5.94 -1.67 1.36
N ASP A 136 5.75 -1.75 2.68
CA ASP A 136 4.63 -2.46 3.31
C ASP A 136 3.26 -1.96 2.83
N ALA A 137 3.09 -0.67 2.56
CA ALA A 137 1.82 -0.13 2.06
C ALA A 137 1.51 -0.61 0.63
N LEU A 138 2.53 -0.72 -0.22
CA LEU A 138 2.37 -1.29 -1.56
C LEU A 138 2.07 -2.79 -1.51
N HIS A 139 2.62 -3.53 -0.53
CA HIS A 139 2.26 -4.94 -0.34
C HIS A 139 0.80 -5.12 0.07
N VAL A 140 0.32 -4.33 1.03
CA VAL A 140 -1.11 -4.37 1.43
C VAL A 140 -2.03 -4.06 0.26
N MET A 141 -1.68 -3.05 -0.55
CA MET A 141 -2.41 -2.73 -1.77
C MET A 141 -2.44 -3.92 -2.74
N VAL A 142 -1.29 -4.57 -2.97
CA VAL A 142 -1.20 -5.76 -3.84
C VAL A 142 -2.07 -6.90 -3.33
N ASP A 143 -1.98 -7.25 -2.05
CA ASP A 143 -2.71 -8.36 -1.47
C ASP A 143 -4.23 -8.18 -1.67
N ILE A 144 -4.73 -6.98 -1.39
CA ILE A 144 -6.15 -6.65 -1.55
C ILE A 144 -6.58 -6.64 -3.03
N LEU A 145 -5.76 -6.09 -3.93
CA LEU A 145 -6.04 -6.08 -5.36
C LEU A 145 -5.91 -7.46 -6.02
N ILE A 146 -5.22 -8.41 -5.40
CA ILE A 146 -5.20 -9.81 -5.83
C ILE A 146 -6.48 -10.53 -5.38
N ASP A 147 -6.91 -10.25 -4.15
CA ASP A 147 -8.05 -10.95 -3.55
C ASP A 147 -9.40 -10.46 -4.09
N ARG A 148 -9.49 -9.21 -4.54
CA ARG A 148 -10.73 -8.61 -5.06
C ARG A 148 -10.56 -8.09 -6.49
N GLU A 149 -11.47 -8.49 -7.37
CA GLU A 149 -11.60 -7.90 -8.71
C GLU A 149 -12.29 -6.53 -8.64
N LEU A 150 -11.71 -5.53 -9.31
CA LEU A 150 -12.28 -4.19 -9.46
C LEU A 150 -12.92 -4.07 -10.84
N SER A 151 -14.23 -3.92 -10.87
CA SER A 151 -14.94 -3.66 -12.11
C SER A 151 -14.82 -2.19 -12.51
N GLU A 152 -14.75 -1.94 -13.82
CA GLU A 152 -14.74 -0.58 -14.36
C GLU A 152 -16.00 0.20 -13.97
N SER A 153 -17.17 -0.44 -13.98
CA SER A 153 -18.44 0.19 -13.61
C SER A 153 -18.47 0.61 -12.14
N GLU A 154 -17.90 -0.17 -11.23
CA GLU A 154 -17.79 0.20 -9.83
C GLU A 154 -16.96 1.48 -9.64
N ILE A 155 -15.84 1.59 -10.36
CA ILE A 155 -14.98 2.78 -10.32
C ILE A 155 -15.73 4.00 -10.85
N TRP A 156 -16.36 3.90 -12.02
CA TRP A 156 -17.11 5.02 -12.58
C TRP A 156 -18.26 5.46 -11.68
N ASN A 157 -18.99 4.52 -11.09
CA ASN A 157 -20.07 4.83 -10.14
C ASN A 157 -19.55 5.56 -8.90
N ALA A 158 -18.39 5.16 -8.37
CA ALA A 158 -17.77 5.84 -7.22
C ALA A 158 -17.36 7.27 -7.59
N ILE A 159 -16.73 7.46 -8.75
CA ILE A 159 -16.32 8.78 -9.25
C ILE A 159 -17.54 9.69 -9.48
N GLU A 160 -18.62 9.17 -10.08
CA GLU A 160 -19.86 9.90 -10.32
C GLU A 160 -20.48 10.42 -9.01
N LYS A 161 -20.49 9.58 -7.97
CA LYS A 161 -21.03 9.93 -6.65
C LYS A 161 -20.06 10.74 -5.78
N GLY A 162 -18.81 10.89 -6.20
CA GLY A 162 -17.75 11.46 -5.36
C GLY A 162 -17.44 10.60 -4.12
N GLU A 163 -17.71 9.30 -4.21
CA GLU A 163 -17.46 8.30 -3.17
C GLU A 163 -16.12 7.61 -3.40
N GLN A 164 -15.62 6.91 -2.37
CA GLN A 164 -14.45 6.06 -2.46
C GLN A 164 -14.86 4.60 -2.32
N ILE A 165 -14.26 3.72 -3.10
CA ILE A 165 -14.42 2.28 -2.92
C ILE A 165 -13.57 1.88 -1.71
N HIS A 166 -14.22 1.33 -0.69
CA HIS A 166 -13.55 0.87 0.52
C HIS A 166 -13.24 -0.62 0.39
N LEU A 167 -11.97 -0.95 0.53
CA LEU A 167 -11.43 -2.29 0.52
C LEU A 167 -10.78 -2.56 1.87
N SER A 168 -10.99 -3.74 2.44
CA SER A 168 -10.33 -4.11 3.69
C SER A 168 -9.86 -5.55 3.64
N THR A 169 -8.75 -5.85 4.32
CA THR A 169 -8.43 -7.25 4.66
C THR A 169 -9.51 -7.77 5.62
N ILE A 170 -10.16 -8.89 5.27
CA ILE A 170 -11.10 -9.61 6.16
C ILE A 170 -10.35 -10.20 7.35
#